data_AF-A0A6M1YIY2-F1
#
_entry.id   AF-A0A6M1YIY2-F1
#
_cell.length_a   1.000
_cell.length_b   1.000
_cell.length_c   1.000
_cell.angle_alpha   90.00
_cell.angle_beta   90.00
_cell.angle_gamma   90.00
#
_symmetry.space_group_name_H-M   'P 1'
#
loop_
_entity.id
_entity.type
_entity.pdbx_description
1 polymer ?
#
loop_
_entity_poly.entity_id
_entity_poly.type
_entity_poly.pdbx_seq_one_letter_code
_entity_poly.pdbx_strand_id
1 'polypeptide(L)'
;MNAYIKAGESKKAIGVFERMKKAGIKPNVVIYSTLMKARIEAGESEKAIGVFESMKEAGIKPDVVTYSTLMNARIEAGESEKAIGVFESMKEAGIKPNVVTYSTLMKARIEAGESKKAIGDFESMKEAGIKPTVVTHNTLMNARIEAGESEKAIGVFESMKEAGIEPDVVTYSTLMKARIEAGESKKAIDDFQSMKEAGIEPDVATLNTLMNAYMKIGESGKADDVFESMSKKISWI
;
A
#
# COMPACT_ATOMS: atom_id res chain seq x y z
N MET A 1 6.32 21.03 -9.53
CA MET A 1 6.60 20.11 -8.40
C MET A 1 5.79 18.81 -8.53
N ASN A 2 4.44 18.85 -8.57
CA ASN A 2 3.61 17.66 -8.80
C ASN A 2 3.96 16.86 -10.06
N ALA A 3 4.26 17.55 -11.16
CA ALA A 3 4.69 16.90 -12.41
C ALA A 3 5.99 16.10 -12.23
N TYR A 4 6.93 16.57 -11.39
CA TYR A 4 8.19 15.86 -11.12
C TYR A 4 7.96 14.58 -10.31
N ILE A 5 7.05 14.61 -9.34
CA ILE A 5 6.66 13.40 -8.58
C ILE A 5 6.01 12.36 -9.48
N LYS A 6 5.07 12.78 -10.33
CA LYS A 6 4.44 11.88 -11.31
C LYS A 6 5.43 11.26 -12.29
N ALA A 7 6.59 11.90 -12.50
CA ALA A 7 7.67 11.41 -13.36
C ALA A 7 8.77 10.63 -12.59
N GLY A 8 8.60 10.37 -11.28
CA GLY A 8 9.62 9.71 -10.45
C GLY A 8 10.86 10.57 -10.19
N GLU A 9 10.81 11.88 -10.49
CA GLU A 9 11.93 12.80 -10.37
C GLU A 9 11.95 13.49 -8.99
N SER A 10 11.87 12.71 -7.92
CA SER A 10 11.66 13.21 -6.55
C SER A 10 12.80 14.16 -6.09
N LYS A 11 14.05 13.91 -6.53
CA LYS A 11 15.20 14.83 -6.32
C LYS A 11 14.99 16.21 -6.94
N LYS A 12 14.41 16.29 -8.15
CA LYS A 12 14.11 17.58 -8.80
C LYS A 12 12.97 18.30 -8.09
N ALA A 13 11.95 17.58 -7.62
CA ALA A 13 10.88 18.16 -6.81
C ALA A 13 11.41 18.82 -5.53
N ILE A 14 12.32 18.15 -4.82
CA ILE A 14 13.02 18.70 -3.64
C ILE A 14 13.81 19.97 -4.01
N GLY A 15 14.58 19.95 -5.10
CA GLY A 15 15.34 21.12 -5.55
C GLY A 15 14.48 22.31 -5.99
N VAL A 16 13.24 22.08 -6.46
CA VAL A 16 12.28 23.16 -6.73
C VAL A 16 11.80 23.81 -5.43
N PHE A 17 11.53 23.04 -4.39
CA PHE A 17 11.09 23.57 -3.09
C PHE A 17 12.14 24.49 -2.46
N GLU A 18 13.41 24.08 -2.46
CA GLU A 18 14.51 24.89 -1.92
C GLU A 18 14.68 26.21 -2.67
N ARG A 19 14.58 26.18 -4.01
CA ARG A 19 14.62 27.41 -4.83
C ARG A 19 13.44 28.33 -4.54
N MET A 20 12.26 27.76 -4.33
CA MET A 20 11.05 28.53 -4.00
C MET A 20 11.18 29.25 -2.66
N LYS A 21 11.71 28.57 -1.62
CA LYS A 21 12.02 29.20 -0.33
C LYS A 21 13.07 30.31 -0.47
N LYS A 22 14.15 30.07 -1.22
CA LYS A 22 15.20 31.08 -1.48
C LYS A 22 14.66 32.30 -2.23
N ALA A 23 13.65 32.12 -3.09
CA ALA A 23 12.97 33.20 -3.78
C ALA A 23 11.91 33.93 -2.92
N GLY A 24 11.76 33.58 -1.64
CA GLY A 24 10.79 34.20 -0.74
C GLY A 24 9.33 33.79 -1.01
N ILE A 25 9.10 32.79 -1.86
CA ILE A 25 7.76 32.31 -2.18
C ILE A 25 7.29 31.39 -1.05
N LYS A 26 6.17 31.76 -0.40
CA LYS A 26 5.58 30.99 0.69
C LYS A 26 4.96 29.69 0.17
N PRO A 27 5.41 28.50 0.62
CA PRO A 27 4.76 27.25 0.27
C PRO A 27 3.36 27.16 0.88
N ASN A 28 2.46 26.43 0.22
CA ASN A 28 1.13 26.09 0.73
C ASN A 28 1.05 24.60 1.09
N VAL A 29 -0.09 24.15 1.61
CA VAL A 29 -0.33 22.74 2.00
C VAL A 29 -0.05 21.73 0.89
N VAL A 30 -0.40 22.08 -0.36
CA VAL A 30 -0.14 21.21 -1.52
C VAL A 30 1.36 21.05 -1.71
N ILE A 31 2.14 22.13 -1.65
CA ILE A 31 3.59 22.06 -1.85
C ILE A 31 4.28 21.25 -0.74
N TYR A 32 3.84 21.40 0.51
CA TYR A 32 4.36 20.61 1.63
C TYR A 32 4.04 19.12 1.49
N SER A 33 2.78 18.78 1.22
CA SER A 33 2.37 17.37 1.00
C SER A 33 3.09 16.73 -0.20
N THR A 34 3.31 17.49 -1.28
CA THR A 34 4.13 17.03 -2.42
C THR A 34 5.58 16.80 -2.03
N LEU A 35 6.18 17.66 -1.21
CA LEU A 35 7.55 17.48 -0.74
C LEU A 35 7.67 16.24 0.15
N MET A 36 6.71 16.00 1.03
CA MET A 36 6.66 14.80 1.86
C MET A 36 6.64 13.54 1.00
N LYS A 37 5.75 13.47 -0.01
CA LYS A 37 5.69 12.36 -0.96
C LYS A 37 7.03 12.15 -1.69
N ALA A 38 7.65 13.23 -2.15
CA ALA A 38 8.96 13.20 -2.80
C ALA A 38 10.05 12.56 -1.91
N ARG A 39 10.04 12.89 -0.62
CA ARG A 39 11.02 12.37 0.35
C ARG A 39 10.76 10.89 0.61
N ILE A 40 9.51 10.47 0.74
CA ILE A 40 9.15 9.04 0.90
C ILE A 40 9.62 8.22 -0.31
N GLU A 41 9.31 8.67 -1.55
CA GLU A 41 9.76 7.99 -2.78
C GLU A 41 11.29 7.93 -2.92
N ALA A 42 12.01 8.89 -2.34
CA ALA A 42 13.46 8.90 -2.29
C ALA A 42 14.05 8.03 -1.16
N GLY A 43 13.22 7.31 -0.39
CA GLY A 43 13.64 6.53 0.79
C GLY A 43 14.03 7.38 2.00
N GLU A 44 13.63 8.65 2.03
CA GLU A 44 13.99 9.63 3.06
C GLU A 44 12.80 9.90 4.01
N SER A 45 12.17 8.84 4.52
CA SER A 45 10.97 8.91 5.37
C SER A 45 11.12 9.82 6.59
N GLU A 46 12.27 9.79 7.27
CA GLU A 46 12.59 10.70 8.38
C GLU A 46 12.57 12.18 7.96
N LYS A 47 13.07 12.48 6.76
CA LYS A 47 13.00 13.86 6.22
C LYS A 47 11.58 14.24 5.86
N ALA A 48 10.75 13.31 5.40
CA ALA A 48 9.33 13.56 5.16
C ALA A 48 8.57 13.93 6.45
N ILE A 49 8.91 13.27 7.56
CA ILE A 49 8.39 13.58 8.89
C ILE A 49 8.84 14.99 9.33
N GLY A 50 10.11 15.34 9.15
CA GLY A 50 10.60 16.70 9.43
C GLY A 50 9.90 17.79 8.58
N VAL A 51 9.52 17.47 7.34
CA VAL A 51 8.74 18.38 6.49
C VAL A 51 7.36 18.67 7.09
N PHE A 52 6.70 17.69 7.69
CA PHE A 52 5.43 17.87 8.39
C PHE A 52 5.54 18.85 9.57
N GLU A 53 6.57 18.70 10.42
CA GLU A 53 6.77 19.62 11.54
C GLU A 53 7.07 21.05 11.05
N SER A 54 7.92 21.19 10.02
CA SER A 54 8.21 22.50 9.42
C SER A 54 7.00 23.17 8.75
N MET A 55 5.97 22.39 8.37
CA MET A 55 4.70 22.91 7.87
C MET A 55 3.89 23.53 9.01
N LYS A 56 3.84 22.85 10.17
CA LYS A 56 3.16 23.34 11.38
C LYS A 56 3.84 24.57 11.95
N GLU A 57 5.17 24.59 12.01
CA GLU A 57 5.97 25.76 12.42
C GLU A 57 5.74 26.97 11.51
N ALA A 58 5.54 26.74 10.20
CA ALA A 58 5.18 27.78 9.25
C ALA A 58 3.71 28.26 9.37
N GLY A 59 2.95 27.73 10.34
CA GLY A 59 1.54 28.09 10.57
C GLY A 59 0.57 27.53 9.52
N ILE A 60 1.01 26.57 8.70
CA ILE A 60 0.17 25.99 7.65
C ILE A 60 -0.54 24.77 8.22
N LYS A 61 -1.87 24.78 8.16
CA LYS A 61 -2.70 23.71 8.71
C LYS A 61 -2.62 22.44 7.85
N PRO A 62 -2.24 21.28 8.45
CA PRO A 62 -2.33 19.99 7.79
C PRO A 62 -3.76 19.64 7.38
N ASP A 63 -3.91 19.01 6.22
CA ASP A 63 -5.17 18.43 5.73
C ASP A 63 -5.11 16.90 5.73
N VAL A 64 -6.18 16.24 5.28
CA VAL A 64 -6.27 14.78 5.20
C VAL A 64 -5.14 14.16 4.38
N VAL A 65 -4.70 14.81 3.30
CA VAL A 65 -3.60 14.32 2.46
C VAL A 65 -2.28 14.41 3.20
N THR A 66 -2.07 15.49 3.96
CA THR A 66 -0.88 15.69 4.77
C THR A 66 -0.77 14.63 5.86
N TYR A 67 -1.86 14.36 6.58
CA TYR A 67 -1.91 13.31 7.61
C TYR A 67 -1.72 11.91 7.03
N SER A 68 -2.41 11.55 5.94
CA SER A 68 -2.23 10.23 5.32
C SER A 68 -0.80 10.03 4.79
N THR A 69 -0.18 11.11 4.29
CA THR A 69 1.22 11.07 3.85
C THR A 69 2.19 10.90 5.03
N LEU A 70 1.92 11.55 6.17
CA LEU A 70 2.71 11.36 7.40
C LEU A 70 2.59 9.92 7.93
N MET A 71 1.38 9.35 7.94
CA MET A 71 1.17 7.96 8.33
C MET A 71 2.00 7.03 7.45
N ASN A 72 1.94 7.20 6.12
CA ASN A 72 2.74 6.39 5.21
C ASN A 72 4.25 6.57 5.43
N ALA A 73 4.73 7.79 5.68
CA ALA A 73 6.14 8.02 6.01
C ALA A 73 6.59 7.26 7.26
N ARG A 74 5.75 7.21 8.31
CA ARG A 74 6.03 6.47 9.55
C ARG A 74 6.06 4.96 9.30
N ILE A 75 5.11 4.42 8.53
CA ILE A 75 5.09 3.01 8.10
C ILE A 75 6.39 2.65 7.37
N GLU A 76 6.78 3.42 6.35
CA GLU A 76 8.01 3.18 5.58
C GLU A 76 9.30 3.39 6.41
N ALA A 77 9.22 4.08 7.55
CA ALA A 77 10.31 4.18 8.52
C ALA A 77 10.34 3.01 9.53
N GLY A 78 9.41 2.05 9.44
CA GLY A 78 9.27 0.95 10.38
C GLY A 78 8.62 1.37 11.71
N GLU A 79 7.91 2.50 11.74
CA GLU A 79 7.31 3.09 12.95
C GLU A 79 5.78 2.99 12.93
N SER A 80 5.26 1.79 12.68
CA SER A 80 3.82 1.54 12.47
C SER A 80 2.94 1.94 13.64
N GLU A 81 3.40 1.79 14.88
CA GLU A 81 2.70 2.25 16.08
C GLU A 81 2.56 3.78 16.12
N LYS A 82 3.60 4.51 15.66
CA LYS A 82 3.52 5.96 15.53
C LYS A 82 2.56 6.36 14.40
N ALA A 83 2.51 5.59 13.30
CA ALA A 83 1.53 5.81 12.24
C ALA A 83 0.09 5.66 12.73
N ILE A 84 -0.18 4.68 13.61
CA ILE A 84 -1.48 4.52 14.28
C ILE A 84 -1.79 5.75 15.16
N GLY A 85 -0.81 6.25 15.92
CA GLY A 85 -0.97 7.47 16.72
C GLY A 85 -1.32 8.71 15.87
N VAL A 86 -0.74 8.83 14.67
CA VAL A 86 -1.05 9.92 13.73
C VAL A 86 -2.52 9.92 13.30
N PHE A 87 -3.15 8.74 13.18
CA PHE A 87 -4.59 8.64 12.86
C PHE A 87 -5.47 9.24 13.96
N GLU A 88 -5.16 8.99 15.23
CA GLU A 88 -5.93 9.59 16.33
C GLU A 88 -5.66 11.09 16.43
N SER A 89 -4.41 11.54 16.28
CA SER A 89 -4.09 12.98 16.23
C SER A 89 -4.80 13.72 15.08
N MET A 90 -5.03 13.05 13.95
CA MET A 90 -5.81 13.60 12.84
C MET A 90 -7.27 13.84 13.25
N LYS A 91 -7.89 12.89 13.96
CA LYS A 91 -9.26 13.00 14.46
C LYS A 91 -9.38 14.07 15.55
N GLU A 92 -8.42 14.15 16.47
CA GLU A 92 -8.33 15.19 17.50
C GLU A 92 -8.21 16.59 16.88
N ALA A 93 -7.49 16.71 15.77
CA ALA A 93 -7.40 17.94 14.99
C ALA A 93 -8.69 18.28 14.19
N GLY A 94 -9.75 17.48 14.33
CA GLY A 94 -11.02 17.66 13.64
C GLY A 94 -10.99 17.33 12.14
N ILE A 95 -9.93 16.68 11.66
CA ILE A 95 -9.80 16.29 10.26
C ILE A 95 -10.45 14.91 10.08
N LYS A 96 -11.43 14.83 9.18
CA LYS A 96 -12.17 13.59 8.92
C LYS A 96 -11.31 12.59 8.12
N PRO A 97 -11.13 11.36 8.60
CA PRO A 97 -10.51 10.29 7.82
C PRO A 97 -11.27 10.02 6.51
N ASN A 98 -10.53 9.62 5.48
CA ASN A 98 -11.10 9.13 4.23
C ASN A 98 -10.62 7.70 3.94
N VAL A 99 -11.01 7.14 2.78
CA VAL A 99 -10.65 5.77 2.40
C VAL A 99 -9.14 5.52 2.37
N VAL A 100 -8.34 6.53 1.99
CA VAL A 100 -6.87 6.43 1.99
C VAL A 100 -6.37 6.36 3.43
N THR A 101 -6.87 7.22 4.32
CA THR A 101 -6.46 7.23 5.73
C THR A 101 -6.77 5.89 6.42
N TYR A 102 -7.95 5.31 6.19
CA TYR A 102 -8.31 4.00 6.73
C TYR A 102 -7.47 2.87 6.14
N SER A 103 -7.22 2.88 4.83
CA SER A 103 -6.38 1.85 4.19
C SER A 103 -4.93 1.92 4.71
N THR A 104 -4.40 3.13 4.96
CA THR A 104 -3.10 3.33 5.59
C THR A 104 -3.08 2.90 7.06
N LEU A 105 -4.15 3.17 7.83
CA LEU A 105 -4.28 2.68 9.21
C LEU A 105 -4.26 1.14 9.25
N MET A 106 -5.04 0.50 8.38
CA MET A 106 -5.07 -0.95 8.28
C MET A 106 -3.68 -1.52 7.95
N LYS A 107 -2.96 -0.92 6.98
CA LYS A 107 -1.57 -1.30 6.66
C LYS A 107 -0.66 -1.21 7.90
N ALA A 108 -0.70 -0.07 8.62
CA ALA A 108 0.10 0.12 9.84
C ALA A 108 -0.21 -0.95 10.89
N ARG A 109 -1.49 -1.28 11.10
CA ARG A 109 -1.88 -2.32 12.06
C ARG A 109 -1.40 -3.71 11.66
N ILE A 110 -1.46 -4.06 10.38
CA ILE A 110 -0.94 -5.35 9.90
C ILE A 110 0.55 -5.47 10.21
N GLU A 111 1.33 -4.43 9.91
CA GLU A 111 2.78 -4.42 10.16
C GLU A 111 3.14 -4.41 11.66
N ALA A 112 2.29 -3.82 12.50
CA ALA A 112 2.39 -3.89 13.96
C ALA A 112 1.92 -5.24 14.55
N GLY A 113 1.53 -6.22 13.71
CA GLY A 113 1.00 -7.52 14.16
C GLY A 113 -0.43 -7.47 14.73
N GLU A 114 -1.14 -6.35 14.52
CA GLU A 114 -2.50 -6.10 15.01
C GLU A 114 -3.58 -6.40 13.94
N SER A 115 -3.39 -7.44 13.12
CA SER A 115 -4.23 -7.74 11.95
C SER A 115 -5.73 -7.86 12.25
N LYS A 116 -6.10 -8.37 13.44
CA LYS A 116 -7.51 -8.41 13.88
C LYS A 116 -8.12 -7.03 14.07
N LYS A 117 -7.36 -6.06 14.58
CA LYS A 117 -7.82 -4.67 14.69
C LYS A 117 -7.92 -4.02 13.31
N ALA A 118 -7.03 -4.36 12.37
CA ALA A 118 -7.14 -3.89 10.99
C ALA A 118 -8.46 -4.35 10.32
N ILE A 119 -8.90 -5.58 10.59
CA ILE A 119 -10.22 -6.07 10.15
C ILE A 119 -11.36 -5.24 10.79
N GLY A 120 -11.25 -4.89 12.07
CA GLY A 120 -12.22 -4.01 12.73
C GLY A 120 -12.26 -2.58 12.16
N ASP A 121 -11.10 -2.05 11.74
CA ASP A 121 -11.03 -0.74 11.10
C ASP A 121 -11.74 -0.71 9.74
N PHE A 122 -11.75 -1.84 9.00
CA PHE A 122 -12.51 -1.99 7.75
C PHE A 122 -14.02 -1.85 7.98
N GLU A 123 -14.55 -2.49 9.03
CA GLU A 123 -15.98 -2.36 9.37
C GLU A 123 -16.29 -0.95 9.89
N SER A 124 -15.41 -0.38 10.72
CA SER A 124 -15.54 1.01 11.19
C SER A 124 -15.58 2.02 10.04
N MET A 125 -14.79 1.79 8.98
CA MET A 125 -14.81 2.59 7.76
C MET A 125 -16.18 2.53 7.07
N LYS A 126 -16.76 1.33 6.96
CA LYS A 126 -18.09 1.14 6.36
C LYS A 126 -19.19 1.78 7.20
N GLU A 127 -19.14 1.63 8.52
CA GLU A 127 -20.08 2.27 9.45
C GLU A 127 -20.01 3.81 9.37
N ALA A 128 -18.82 4.36 9.11
CA ALA A 128 -18.63 5.79 8.84
C ALA A 128 -19.14 6.23 7.45
N GLY A 129 -19.73 5.33 6.65
CA GLY A 129 -20.24 5.60 5.30
C GLY A 129 -19.14 5.79 4.25
N ILE A 130 -17.89 5.38 4.55
CA ILE A 130 -16.77 5.51 3.62
C ILE A 130 -16.71 4.24 2.76
N LYS A 131 -16.91 4.41 1.45
CA LYS A 131 -16.92 3.29 0.50
C LYS A 131 -15.51 2.69 0.33
N PRO A 132 -15.32 1.38 0.57
CA PRO A 132 -14.05 0.72 0.30
C PRO A 132 -13.69 0.74 -1.19
N THR A 133 -12.39 0.70 -1.48
CA THR A 133 -11.85 0.54 -2.84
C THR A 133 -11.17 -0.82 -3.00
N VAL A 134 -10.65 -1.13 -4.20
CA VAL A 134 -9.83 -2.34 -4.44
C VAL A 134 -8.65 -2.41 -3.47
N VAL A 135 -7.98 -1.29 -3.20
CA VAL A 135 -6.86 -1.21 -2.24
C VAL A 135 -7.31 -1.60 -0.83
N THR A 136 -8.48 -1.15 -0.41
CA THR A 136 -9.00 -1.44 0.93
C THR A 136 -9.35 -2.91 1.10
N HIS A 137 -9.91 -3.55 0.06
CA HIS A 137 -10.18 -4.98 0.09
C HIS A 137 -8.91 -5.82 0.01
N ASN A 138 -7.94 -5.45 -0.82
CA ASN A 138 -6.62 -6.09 -0.86
C ASN A 138 -5.96 -6.03 0.53
N THR A 139 -6.05 -4.89 1.21
CA THR A 139 -5.55 -4.71 2.58
C THR A 139 -6.32 -5.59 3.58
N LEU A 140 -7.65 -5.72 3.44
CA LEU A 140 -8.47 -6.63 4.25
C LEU A 140 -8.09 -8.10 4.03
N MET A 141 -7.89 -8.52 2.79
CA MET A 141 -7.43 -9.87 2.46
C MET A 141 -6.11 -10.16 3.15
N ASN A 142 -5.13 -9.25 3.03
CA ASN A 142 -3.85 -9.41 3.71
C ASN A 142 -3.99 -9.43 5.23
N ALA A 143 -4.83 -8.59 5.82
CA ALA A 143 -5.11 -8.63 7.26
C ALA A 143 -5.67 -9.99 7.72
N ARG A 144 -6.54 -10.61 6.91
CA ARG A 144 -7.10 -11.94 7.21
C ARG A 144 -6.05 -13.04 7.09
N ILE A 145 -5.22 -13.00 6.05
CA ILE A 145 -4.06 -13.89 5.86
C ILE A 145 -3.15 -13.83 7.10
N GLU A 146 -2.70 -12.64 7.49
CA GLU A 146 -1.82 -12.43 8.65
C GLU A 146 -2.49 -12.76 10.00
N ALA A 147 -3.83 -12.81 10.04
CA ALA A 147 -4.59 -13.28 11.20
C ALA A 147 -4.80 -14.82 11.23
N GLY A 148 -4.28 -15.55 10.24
CA GLY A 148 -4.47 -17.00 10.07
C GLY A 148 -5.87 -17.37 9.55
N GLU A 149 -6.59 -16.43 8.92
CA GLU A 149 -7.94 -16.60 8.40
C GLU A 149 -7.95 -16.67 6.86
N SER A 150 -7.03 -17.42 6.25
CA SER A 150 -6.81 -17.43 4.80
C SER A 150 -8.06 -17.80 3.99
N GLU A 151 -8.91 -18.71 4.50
CA GLU A 151 -10.21 -19.03 3.88
C GLU A 151 -11.17 -17.82 3.82
N LYS A 152 -11.20 -17.02 4.89
CA LYS A 152 -12.01 -15.79 4.90
C LYS A 152 -11.40 -14.73 3.98
N ALA A 153 -10.08 -14.73 3.76
CA ALA A 153 -9.44 -13.87 2.77
C ALA A 153 -9.86 -14.24 1.34
N ILE A 154 -10.00 -15.53 1.03
CA ILE A 154 -10.54 -16.02 -0.25
C ILE A 154 -11.99 -15.56 -0.41
N GLY A 155 -12.83 -15.67 0.63
CA GLY A 155 -14.21 -15.17 0.57
C GLY A 155 -14.32 -13.66 0.33
N VAL A 156 -13.34 -12.86 0.77
CA VAL A 156 -13.29 -11.43 0.44
C VAL A 156 -13.13 -11.21 -1.07
N PHE A 157 -12.29 -11.98 -1.75
CA PHE A 157 -12.13 -11.91 -3.20
C PHE A 157 -13.44 -12.17 -3.95
N GLU A 158 -14.20 -13.17 -3.53
CA GLU A 158 -15.51 -13.49 -4.11
C GLU A 158 -16.50 -12.33 -3.92
N SER A 159 -16.56 -11.80 -2.71
CA SER A 159 -17.43 -10.64 -2.40
C SER A 159 -17.07 -9.38 -3.18
N MET A 160 -15.77 -9.16 -3.49
CA MET A 160 -15.33 -8.05 -4.34
C MET A 160 -15.90 -8.17 -5.75
N LYS A 161 -15.84 -9.37 -6.33
CA LYS A 161 -16.39 -9.64 -7.67
C LYS A 161 -17.90 -9.45 -7.71
N GLU A 162 -18.61 -9.97 -6.71
CA GLU A 162 -20.07 -9.79 -6.58
C GLU A 162 -20.46 -8.31 -6.46
N ALA A 163 -19.63 -7.51 -5.78
CA ALA A 163 -19.82 -6.06 -5.65
C ALA A 163 -19.40 -5.25 -6.90
N GLY A 164 -18.92 -5.92 -7.96
CA GLY A 164 -18.45 -5.27 -9.19
C GLY A 164 -17.14 -4.49 -9.01
N ILE A 165 -16.33 -4.85 -8.02
CA ILE A 165 -15.00 -4.28 -7.81
C ILE A 165 -14.01 -5.13 -8.58
N GLU A 166 -13.40 -4.55 -9.62
CA GLU A 166 -12.44 -5.24 -10.48
C GLU A 166 -11.16 -5.61 -9.70
N PRO A 167 -10.79 -6.89 -9.64
CA PRO A 167 -9.52 -7.34 -9.09
C PRO A 167 -8.33 -6.80 -9.90
N ASP A 168 -7.24 -6.45 -9.23
CA ASP A 168 -5.98 -6.05 -9.85
C ASP A 168 -4.85 -7.09 -9.60
N VAL A 169 -3.64 -6.76 -10.06
CA VAL A 169 -2.42 -7.57 -9.84
C VAL A 169 -2.18 -7.88 -8.36
N VAL A 170 -2.47 -6.93 -7.48
CA VAL A 170 -2.30 -7.08 -6.03
C VAL A 170 -3.38 -7.99 -5.46
N THR A 171 -4.62 -7.89 -5.96
CA THR A 171 -5.71 -8.78 -5.57
C THR A 171 -5.38 -10.24 -5.87
N TYR A 172 -4.95 -10.54 -7.10
CA TYR A 172 -4.59 -11.90 -7.49
C TYR A 172 -3.36 -12.42 -6.74
N SER A 173 -2.31 -11.61 -6.58
CA SER A 173 -1.15 -11.98 -5.76
C SER A 173 -1.55 -12.33 -4.32
N THR A 174 -2.45 -11.54 -3.73
CA THR A 174 -2.93 -11.76 -2.36
C THR A 174 -3.83 -13.00 -2.26
N LEU A 175 -4.68 -13.25 -3.26
CA LEU A 175 -5.48 -14.47 -3.36
C LEU A 175 -4.60 -15.72 -3.44
N MET A 176 -3.58 -15.70 -4.31
CA MET A 176 -2.62 -16.79 -4.44
C MET A 176 -1.91 -17.07 -3.11
N LYS A 177 -1.46 -16.03 -2.40
CA LYS A 177 -0.87 -16.16 -1.06
C LYS A 177 -1.84 -16.82 -0.09
N ALA A 178 -3.10 -16.36 -0.04
CA ALA A 178 -4.14 -16.95 0.83
C ALA A 178 -4.34 -18.45 0.54
N ARG A 179 -4.41 -18.83 -0.74
CA ARG A 179 -4.56 -20.23 -1.14
C ARG A 179 -3.37 -21.10 -0.76
N ILE A 180 -2.15 -20.60 -0.92
CA ILE A 180 -0.93 -21.33 -0.51
C ILE A 180 -0.97 -21.61 0.99
N GLU A 181 -1.33 -20.62 1.82
CA GLU A 181 -1.44 -20.78 3.27
C GLU A 181 -2.58 -21.70 3.69
N ALA A 182 -3.69 -21.71 2.95
CA ALA A 182 -4.78 -22.67 3.13
C ALA A 182 -4.43 -24.09 2.65
N GLY A 183 -3.24 -24.32 2.09
CA GLY A 183 -2.82 -25.61 1.55
C GLY A 183 -3.34 -25.90 0.13
N GLU A 184 -4.00 -24.93 -0.51
CA GLU A 184 -4.59 -25.01 -1.84
C GLU A 184 -3.64 -24.54 -2.96
N SER A 185 -2.34 -24.92 -2.87
CA SER A 185 -1.30 -24.39 -3.78
C SER A 185 -1.58 -24.65 -5.27
N LYS A 186 -2.30 -25.73 -5.63
CA LYS A 186 -2.73 -25.96 -7.02
C LYS A 186 -3.72 -24.91 -7.51
N LYS A 187 -4.72 -24.56 -6.70
CA LYS A 187 -5.68 -23.52 -7.04
C LYS A 187 -5.02 -22.14 -7.13
N ALA A 188 -3.94 -21.89 -6.36
CA ALA A 188 -3.15 -20.67 -6.51
C ALA A 188 -2.52 -20.57 -7.91
N ILE A 189 -2.10 -21.69 -8.50
CA ILE A 189 -1.59 -21.73 -9.88
C ILE A 189 -2.72 -21.50 -10.88
N ASP A 190 -3.93 -22.02 -10.63
CA ASP A 190 -5.11 -21.77 -11.47
C ASP A 190 -5.53 -20.29 -11.43
N ASP A 191 -5.45 -19.64 -10.27
CA ASP A 191 -5.71 -18.20 -10.11
C ASP A 191 -4.70 -17.36 -10.91
N PHE A 192 -3.43 -17.78 -10.98
CA PHE A 192 -2.42 -17.12 -11.81
C PHE A 192 -2.73 -17.22 -13.31
N GLN A 193 -3.29 -18.35 -13.78
CA GLN A 193 -3.74 -18.44 -15.18
C GLN A 193 -4.96 -17.55 -15.42
N SER A 194 -5.92 -17.57 -14.50
CA SER A 194 -7.11 -16.72 -14.56
C SER A 194 -6.76 -15.22 -14.62
N MET A 195 -5.71 -14.81 -13.90
CA MET A 195 -5.17 -13.45 -13.95
C MET A 195 -4.66 -13.07 -15.35
N LYS A 196 -3.92 -13.97 -16.01
CA LYS A 196 -3.44 -13.74 -17.38
C LYS A 196 -4.57 -13.71 -18.40
N GLU A 197 -5.55 -14.60 -18.26
CA GLU A 197 -6.74 -14.64 -19.12
C GLU A 197 -7.55 -13.34 -18.99
N ALA A 198 -7.56 -12.72 -17.81
CA ALA A 198 -8.14 -11.40 -17.58
C ALA A 198 -7.27 -10.24 -18.13
N GLY A 199 -6.13 -10.51 -18.75
CA GLY A 199 -5.22 -9.50 -19.30
C GLY A 199 -4.43 -8.72 -18.24
N ILE A 200 -4.33 -9.24 -17.02
CA ILE A 200 -3.60 -8.60 -15.93
C ILE A 200 -2.16 -9.13 -15.93
N GLU A 201 -1.20 -8.22 -16.16
CA GLU A 201 0.22 -8.57 -16.20
C GLU A 201 0.77 -8.86 -14.79
N PRO A 202 1.47 -10.00 -14.60
CA PRO A 202 2.07 -10.34 -13.33
C PRO A 202 3.31 -9.50 -13.03
N ASP A 203 3.41 -9.06 -11.77
CA ASP A 203 4.59 -8.38 -11.24
C ASP A 203 5.55 -9.36 -10.54
N VAL A 204 6.64 -8.82 -10.00
CA VAL A 204 7.66 -9.60 -9.28
C VAL A 204 7.06 -10.32 -8.07
N ALA A 205 6.13 -9.69 -7.35
CA ALA A 205 5.46 -10.30 -6.19
C ALA A 205 4.58 -11.49 -6.60
N THR A 206 3.86 -11.36 -7.71
CA THR A 206 3.04 -12.42 -8.31
C THR A 206 3.91 -13.63 -8.66
N LEU A 207 5.01 -13.40 -9.37
CA LEU A 207 5.92 -14.47 -9.81
C LEU A 207 6.63 -15.15 -8.63
N ASN A 208 7.02 -14.40 -7.61
CA ASN A 208 7.54 -14.96 -6.35
C ASN A 208 6.50 -15.86 -5.66
N THR A 209 5.24 -15.44 -5.65
CA THR A 209 4.14 -16.23 -5.07
C THR A 209 3.89 -17.50 -5.88
N LEU A 210 3.98 -17.43 -7.21
CA LEU A 210 3.87 -18.58 -8.10
C LEU A 210 5.00 -19.60 -7.89
N MET A 211 6.25 -19.14 -7.78
CA MET A 211 7.38 -20.03 -7.46
C MET A 211 7.15 -20.77 -6.15
N ASN A 212 6.69 -20.07 -5.10
CA ASN A 212 6.36 -20.69 -3.82
C ASN A 212 5.26 -21.75 -3.97
N ALA A 213 4.21 -21.48 -4.76
CA ALA A 213 3.16 -22.46 -5.04
C ALA A 213 3.72 -23.74 -5.69
N TYR A 214 4.57 -23.61 -6.71
CA TYR A 214 5.22 -24.77 -7.35
C TYR A 214 6.11 -25.56 -6.39
N MET A 215 6.90 -24.87 -5.57
CA MET A 215 7.73 -25.50 -4.54
C MET A 215 6.89 -26.29 -3.53
N LYS A 216 5.73 -25.76 -3.12
CA LYS A 216 4.81 -26.44 -2.18
C LYS A 216 4.17 -27.70 -2.74
N ILE A 217 4.03 -27.82 -4.07
CA ILE A 217 3.50 -29.03 -4.72
C ILE A 217 4.60 -29.96 -5.24
N GLY A 218 5.88 -29.66 -4.99
CA GLY A 218 7.01 -30.48 -5.40
C GLY A 218 7.41 -30.34 -6.88
N GLU A 219 6.89 -29.34 -7.60
CA GLU A 219 7.21 -29.08 -9.00
C GLU A 219 8.36 -28.07 -9.15
N SER A 220 9.52 -28.38 -8.54
CA SER A 220 10.67 -27.45 -8.48
C SER A 220 11.16 -27.00 -9.86
N GLY A 221 11.12 -27.87 -10.88
CA GLY A 221 11.51 -27.49 -12.24
C GLY A 221 10.69 -26.34 -12.82
N LYS A 222 9.38 -26.28 -12.52
CA LYS A 222 8.55 -25.14 -12.93
C LYS A 222 8.82 -23.88 -12.10
N ALA A 223 9.24 -24.03 -10.84
CA ALA A 223 9.70 -22.88 -10.05
C ALA A 223 10.98 -22.28 -10.65
N ASP A 224 11.93 -23.14 -11.09
CA ASP A 224 13.15 -22.72 -11.78
C ASP A 224 12.84 -22.01 -13.11
N ASP A 225 11.91 -22.55 -13.91
CA ASP A 225 11.46 -21.90 -15.16
C ASP A 225 10.92 -20.47 -14.90
N VAL A 226 10.15 -20.29 -13.83
CA VAL A 226 9.64 -18.97 -13.44
C VAL A 226 10.80 -18.05 -13.03
N PHE A 227 11.74 -18.54 -12.23
CA PHE A 227 12.92 -17.77 -11.81
C PHE A 227 13.77 -17.31 -12.99
N GLU A 228 14.00 -18.18 -13.98
CA GLU A 228 14.71 -17.84 -15.21
C GLU A 228 13.98 -16.76 -16.02
N SER A 229 12.65 -16.85 -16.09
CA SER A 229 11.83 -15.85 -16.80
C SER A 229 11.94 -14.45 -16.18
N MET A 230 12.08 -14.37 -14.85
CA MET A 230 12.29 -13.11 -14.13
C MET A 230 13.68 -12.53 -14.41
N SER A 231 14.71 -13.37 -14.42
CA SER A 231 16.10 -12.96 -14.68
C SER A 231 16.28 -12.39 -16.09
N LYS A 232 15.59 -12.97 -17.09
CA LYS A 232 15.60 -12.47 -18.48
C LYS A 232 14.89 -11.12 -18.64
N LYS A 233 13.95 -10.74 -17.77
CA LYS A 233 13.32 -9.40 -17.80
C LYS A 233 14.22 -8.30 -17.21
N ILE A 234 15.12 -8.65 -16.29
CA ILE A 234 16.05 -7.70 -15.65
C ILE A 234 17.26 -7.39 -16.56
N SER A 235 17.66 -8.29 -17.45
CA SER A 235 18.83 -8.11 -18.32
C SER A 235 18.66 -7.11 -19.48
N TRP A 236 17.54 -6.38 -19.55
CA TRP A 236 17.24 -5.38 -20.59
C TRP A 236 17.07 -3.95 -20.03
N ILE A 237 17.47 -3.72 -18.77
CA ILE A 237 17.56 -2.41 -18.11
C ILE A 237 19.04 -2.15 -17.77
#